data_AF-A0A146K431-F1
#
_entry.id   AF-A0A146K431-F1
#
_cell.length_a   1.000
_cell.length_b   1.000
_cell.length_c   1.000
_cell.angle_alpha   90.00
_cell.angle_beta   90.00
_cell.angle_gamma   90.00
#
_symmetry.space_group_name_H-M   'P 1'
#
loop_
_entity.id
_entity.type
_entity.pdbx_description
1 polymer ?
#
loop_
_entity_poly.entity_id
_entity_poly.type
_entity_poly.pdbx_seq_one_letter_code
_entity_poly.pdbx_strand_id
1 'polypeptide(L)'
;SQIIKIKLVGESKGTSLICPDQDFNSNTELDCGQFYTTEQLVKTVKIENHGPDAQLVQWTPVFSKNMDQSILQVTNNKQTIEPGNFFVFQFTCSSNKQMQKIEQWALKSQVAGKQTDTAYSI
;
A
#
# COMPACT_ATOMS: atom_id res chain seq x y z
N SER A 1 26.75 6.83 8.41
CA SER A 1 25.44 6.76 7.75
C SER A 1 24.36 6.67 8.83
N GLN A 2 23.18 7.25 8.60
CA GLN A 2 22.06 7.20 9.55
C GLN A 2 21.02 6.21 9.05
N ILE A 3 20.48 5.38 9.95
CA ILE A 3 19.48 4.35 9.63
C ILE A 3 18.09 4.94 9.82
N ILE A 4 17.26 4.86 8.78
CA ILE A 4 15.85 5.27 8.79
C ILE A 4 14.98 4.01 8.89
N LYS A 5 13.90 4.07 9.68
CA LYS A 5 12.87 3.03 9.75
C LYS A 5 11.55 3.64 9.30
N ILE A 6 10.94 3.03 8.28
CA ILE A 6 9.58 3.32 7.85
C ILE A 6 8.74 2.08 8.12
N LYS A 7 7.64 2.26 8.84
CA LYS A 7 6.62 1.21 8.98
C LYS A 7 5.38 1.62 8.20
N LEU A 8 4.83 0.66 7.48
CA LEU A 8 3.53 0.74 6.85
C LEU A 8 2.56 -0.05 7.74
N VAL A 9 1.40 0.52 8.11
CA VAL A 9 0.42 -0.19 8.98
C VAL A 9 -0.50 -1.05 8.10
N GLY A 10 -1.72 -1.44 8.44
CA GLY A 10 -2.39 -2.58 7.80
C GLY A 10 -3.75 -2.88 8.41
N GLU A 11 -4.81 -2.94 7.63
CA GLU A 11 -6.08 -3.54 7.99
C GLU A 11 -6.79 -4.01 6.70
N SER A 12 -7.48 -5.15 6.76
CA SER A 12 -8.29 -5.63 5.64
C SER A 12 -9.78 -5.33 5.85
N LYS A 13 -10.52 -5.09 4.78
CA LYS A 13 -11.97 -4.83 4.85
C LYS A 13 -12.71 -5.56 3.72
N GLY A 14 -13.42 -6.63 4.08
CA GLY A 14 -14.59 -7.16 3.37
C GLY A 14 -14.59 -7.16 1.84
N THR A 15 -13.44 -7.42 1.20
CA THR A 15 -13.25 -7.33 -0.25
C THR A 15 -12.91 -8.70 -0.84
N SER A 16 -13.12 -8.86 -2.15
CA SER A 16 -12.67 -10.04 -2.90
C SER A 16 -11.22 -9.93 -3.37
N LEU A 17 -10.53 -8.84 -3.04
CA LEU A 17 -9.10 -8.71 -3.27
C LEU A 17 -8.32 -9.46 -2.20
N ILE A 18 -7.16 -10.03 -2.53
CA ILE A 18 -6.26 -10.73 -1.60
C ILE A 18 -4.83 -10.18 -1.74
N CYS A 19 -4.14 -9.95 -0.61
CA CYS A 19 -2.70 -9.72 -0.57
C CYS A 19 -2.00 -11.00 -0.08
N PRO A 20 -1.41 -11.83 -0.96
CA PRO A 20 -0.90 -13.14 -0.58
C PRO A 20 0.35 -13.05 0.29
N ASP A 21 1.13 -11.97 0.14
CA ASP A 21 2.40 -11.79 0.84
C ASP A 21 2.20 -11.24 2.27
N GLN A 22 0.98 -10.83 2.64
CA GLN A 22 0.68 -10.23 3.93
C GLN A 22 -0.79 -10.46 4.31
N ASP A 23 -1.02 -11.18 5.39
CA ASP A 23 -2.33 -11.22 6.02
C ASP A 23 -2.52 -10.01 6.94
N PHE A 24 -3.20 -8.98 6.41
CA PHE A 24 -3.52 -7.76 7.15
C PHE A 24 -4.51 -7.97 8.31
N ASN A 25 -5.07 -9.17 8.50
CA ASN A 25 -5.90 -9.47 9.67
C ASN A 25 -5.08 -9.92 10.88
N SER A 26 -3.98 -10.65 10.65
CA SER A 26 -3.13 -11.18 11.71
C SER A 26 -1.88 -10.34 11.95
N ASN A 27 -1.38 -9.66 10.92
CA ASN A 27 -0.25 -8.75 11.03
C ASN A 27 -0.54 -7.44 10.28
N THR A 28 -0.86 -6.42 11.06
CA THR A 28 -1.20 -5.08 10.59
C THR A 28 0.04 -4.23 10.31
N GLU A 29 1.26 -4.73 10.48
CA GLU A 29 2.48 -3.96 10.16
C GLU A 29 3.23 -4.63 9.00
N LEU A 30 3.39 -3.87 7.92
CA LEU A 30 4.26 -4.20 6.81
C LEU A 30 5.61 -3.50 7.03
N ASP A 31 6.62 -4.26 7.45
CA ASP A 31 7.98 -3.73 7.55
C ASP A 31 8.52 -3.43 6.15
N CYS A 32 8.80 -2.16 5.90
CA CYS A 32 9.46 -1.71 4.67
C CYS A 32 10.98 -1.90 4.74
N GLY A 33 11.50 -2.24 5.91
CA GLY A 33 12.91 -2.46 6.16
C GLY A 33 13.63 -1.23 6.72
N GLN A 34 14.90 -1.43 7.02
CA GLN A 34 15.85 -0.37 7.36
C GLN A 34 16.57 0.04 6.08
N PHE A 35 16.68 1.34 5.81
CA PHE A 35 17.45 1.84 4.68
C PHE A 35 18.32 3.01 5.09
N TYR A 36 19.42 3.20 4.35
CA TYR A 36 20.31 4.33 4.52
C TYR A 36 19.81 5.52 3.71
N THR A 37 20.05 6.74 4.20
CA THR A 37 19.56 8.01 3.59
C THR A 37 20.04 8.28 2.17
N THR A 38 20.96 7.46 1.65
CA THR A 38 21.51 7.52 0.28
C THR A 38 20.95 6.43 -0.63
N GLU A 39 20.10 5.54 -0.11
CA GLU A 39 19.53 4.41 -0.82
C GLU A 39 18.04 4.66 -1.11
N GLN A 40 17.57 4.11 -2.22
CA GLN A 40 16.15 4.06 -2.52
C GLN A 40 15.54 2.83 -1.84
N LEU A 41 14.55 3.06 -1.00
CA LEU A 41 13.72 1.97 -0.49
C LEU A 41 12.73 1.56 -1.58
N VAL A 42 12.61 0.25 -1.81
CA VAL A 42 11.63 -0.34 -2.73
C VAL A 42 10.88 -1.43 -1.99
N LYS A 43 9.57 -1.27 -1.84
CA LYS A 43 8.69 -2.27 -1.27
C LYS A 43 7.60 -2.62 -2.27
N THR A 44 7.42 -3.90 -2.53
CA THR A 44 6.37 -4.40 -3.43
C THR A 44 5.21 -4.97 -2.64
N VAL A 45 3.99 -4.73 -3.11
CA VAL A 45 2.76 -5.32 -2.57
C VAL A 45 1.98 -5.93 -3.73
N LYS A 46 1.82 -7.25 -3.74
CA LYS A 46 1.01 -7.97 -4.71
C LYS A 46 -0.45 -7.94 -4.27
N ILE A 47 -1.35 -7.59 -5.17
CA ILE A 47 -2.80 -7.65 -4.95
C ILE A 47 -3.41 -8.54 -6.03
N GLU A 48 -4.19 -9.52 -5.60
CA GLU A 48 -4.89 -10.48 -6.45
C GLU A 48 -6.40 -10.19 -6.42
N ASN A 49 -7.08 -10.37 -7.55
CA ASN A 49 -8.53 -10.26 -7.61
C ASN A 49 -9.18 -11.65 -7.65
N HIS A 50 -9.79 -12.06 -6.54
CA HIS A 50 -10.53 -13.31 -6.40
C HIS A 50 -12.04 -13.11 -6.56
N GLY A 51 -12.47 -11.89 -6.90
CA GLY A 51 -13.85 -11.57 -7.20
C GLY A 51 -14.24 -11.95 -8.64
N PRO A 52 -15.55 -11.99 -8.93
CA PRO A 52 -16.05 -12.32 -10.27
C PRO A 52 -15.91 -11.16 -11.28
N ASP A 53 -15.71 -9.93 -10.81
CA ASP A 53 -15.67 -8.72 -11.63
C ASP A 53 -14.27 -8.10 -11.67
N ALA A 54 -13.93 -7.41 -12.75
CA ALA A 54 -12.74 -6.58 -12.82
C ALA A 54 -12.82 -5.44 -11.78
N GLN A 55 -11.73 -5.21 -11.05
CA GLN A 55 -11.66 -4.22 -9.99
C GLN A 55 -10.63 -3.15 -10.33
N LEU A 56 -11.09 -1.90 -10.41
CA LEU A 56 -10.21 -0.73 -10.43
C LEU A 56 -9.73 -0.47 -9.02
N VAL A 57 -8.43 -0.59 -8.79
CA VAL A 57 -7.80 -0.39 -7.49
C VAL A 57 -6.90 0.84 -7.49
N GLN A 58 -6.82 1.55 -6.37
CA GLN A 58 -5.95 2.71 -6.22
C GLN A 58 -5.43 2.86 -4.78
N TRP A 59 -4.11 3.00 -4.65
CA TRP A 59 -3.45 3.36 -3.39
C TRP A 59 -3.51 4.86 -3.14
N THR A 60 -3.96 5.24 -1.95
CA THR A 60 -4.05 6.64 -1.50
C THR A 60 -3.45 6.78 -0.10
N PRO A 61 -2.57 7.77 0.17
CA PRO A 61 -2.08 8.00 1.53
C PRO A 61 -3.22 8.42 2.46
N VAL A 62 -3.17 7.94 3.70
CA VAL A 62 -4.10 8.32 4.77
C VAL A 62 -3.39 9.34 5.67
N PHE A 63 -3.68 10.61 5.44
CA PHE A 63 -3.09 11.69 6.22
C PHE A 63 -3.76 11.77 7.60
N SER A 64 -2.98 11.49 8.65
CA SER A 64 -3.36 11.80 10.03
C SER A 64 -3.10 13.28 10.33
N LYS A 65 -3.64 13.80 11.45
CA LYS A 65 -3.47 15.20 11.88
C LYS A 65 -2.01 15.69 11.95
N ASN A 66 -1.03 14.77 12.01
CA ASN A 66 0.40 15.08 12.14
C ASN A 66 1.20 14.79 10.86
N MET A 67 0.51 14.55 9.73
CA MET A 67 1.13 14.10 8.50
C MET A 67 0.61 14.90 7.31
N ASP A 68 1.35 15.94 6.94
CA ASP A 68 0.95 16.84 5.85
C ASP A 68 1.39 16.31 4.47
N GLN A 69 2.30 15.32 4.43
CA GLN A 69 2.82 14.74 3.20
C GLN A 69 3.36 13.32 3.43
N SER A 70 3.11 12.42 2.47
CA SER A 70 3.71 11.09 2.42
C SER A 70 5.09 11.16 1.79
N ILE A 71 6.04 10.41 2.38
CA ILE A 71 7.40 10.26 1.86
C ILE A 71 7.53 9.05 0.93
N LEU A 72 6.51 8.19 0.88
CA LEU A 72 6.40 7.11 -0.07
C LEU A 72 5.73 7.60 -1.36
N GLN A 73 6.22 7.08 -2.47
CA GLN A 73 5.63 7.23 -3.80
C GLN A 73 5.22 5.85 -4.28
N VAL A 74 4.11 5.75 -5.00
CA VAL A 74 3.67 4.48 -5.58
C VAL A 74 3.71 4.58 -7.09
N THR A 75 4.52 3.74 -7.72
CA THR A 75 4.54 3.63 -9.19
C THR A 75 3.28 2.92 -9.65
N ASN A 76 2.59 3.47 -10.64
CA ASN A 76 1.30 2.96 -11.13
C ASN A 76 0.31 2.72 -9.98
N ASN A 77 0.11 3.76 -9.17
CA ASN A 77 -0.74 3.71 -7.96
C ASN A 77 -2.22 3.41 -8.22
N LYS A 78 -2.63 3.29 -9.49
CA LYS A 78 -3.99 2.99 -9.94
C LYS A 78 -3.93 1.97 -11.07
N GLN A 79 -4.73 0.90 -10.96
CA GLN A 79 -4.73 -0.18 -11.94
C GLN A 79 -6.07 -0.93 -11.94
N THR A 80 -6.49 -1.44 -13.10
CA THR A 80 -7.57 -2.43 -13.19
C THR A 80 -6.99 -3.85 -13.11
N ILE A 81 -7.52 -4.66 -12.21
CA ILE A 81 -7.14 -6.07 -12.04
C ILE A 81 -8.33 -6.94 -12.46
N GLU A 82 -8.14 -7.72 -13.52
CA GLU A 82 -9.15 -8.68 -14.01
C GLU A 82 -9.36 -9.85 -13.03
N PRO A 83 -10.51 -10.53 -13.07
CA PRO A 83 -10.76 -11.73 -12.27
C PRO A 83 -9.66 -12.79 -12.44
N GLY A 84 -9.16 -13.34 -11.33
CA GLY A 84 -8.10 -14.35 -11.31
C GLY A 84 -6.69 -13.82 -11.60
N ASN A 85 -6.54 -12.52 -11.90
CA ASN A 85 -5.25 -11.89 -12.13
C ASN A 85 -4.75 -11.14 -10.90
N PHE A 86 -3.53 -10.62 -11.01
CA PHE A 86 -2.89 -9.83 -9.98
C PHE A 86 -2.13 -8.63 -10.55
N PHE A 87 -1.82 -7.68 -9.69
CA PHE A 87 -0.89 -6.61 -9.98
C PHE A 87 0.06 -6.39 -8.81
N VAL A 88 1.30 -5.98 -9.13
CA VAL A 88 2.33 -5.70 -8.12
C VAL A 88 2.53 -4.19 -8.05
N PHE A 89 2.15 -3.60 -6.93
CA PHE A 89 2.40 -2.19 -6.64
C PHE A 89 3.81 -2.04 -6.07
N GLN A 90 4.49 -0.98 -6.48
CA GLN A 90 5.83 -0.67 -5.99
C GLN A 90 5.81 0.67 -5.26
N PHE A 91 6.02 0.60 -3.95
CA PHE A 91 6.25 1.73 -3.06
C PHE A 91 7.74 2.06 -3.06
N THR A 92 8.07 3.33 -3.30
CA THR A 92 9.43 3.84 -3.32
C THR A 92 9.58 5.00 -2.36
N CYS A 93 10.74 5.10 -1.71
CA CYS A 93 11.11 6.29 -0.94
C CYS A 93 12.53 6.70 -1.31
N SER A 94 12.72 7.99 -1.52
CA SER A 94 14.03 8.63 -1.60
C SER A 94 13.99 9.89 -0.73
N SER A 95 14.58 9.83 0.48
CA SER A 95 14.67 10.99 1.36
C SER A 95 16.04 11.10 1.97
N ASN A 96 16.58 12.32 1.96
CA ASN A 96 17.86 12.69 2.57
C ASN A 96 17.73 13.14 4.03
N LYS A 97 16.54 13.03 4.64
CA LYS A 97 16.26 13.49 6.01
C LYS A 97 16.11 12.31 6.97
N GLN A 98 16.62 12.43 8.19
CA GLN A 98 16.32 11.48 9.28
C GLN A 98 14.83 11.48 9.57
N MET A 99 14.19 10.31 9.49
CA MET A 99 12.80 10.14 9.91
C MET A 99 12.58 8.77 10.54
N GLN A 100 11.87 8.71 11.66
CA GLN A 100 11.13 7.51 12.03
C GLN A 100 9.67 7.89 11.86
N LYS A 101 9.03 7.32 10.84
CA LYS A 101 7.64 7.61 10.51
C LYS A 101 6.89 6.32 10.28
N ILE A 102 5.70 6.28 10.84
CA ILE A 102 4.67 5.32 10.49
C ILE A 102 3.81 6.03 9.45
N GLU A 103 3.68 5.45 8.26
CA GLU A 103 2.76 5.93 7.24
C GLU A 103 1.60 4.95 7.11
N GLN A 104 0.40 5.49 6.86
CA GLN A 104 -0.77 4.70 6.52
C GLN A 104 -1.24 5.07 5.10
N TRP A 105 -1.65 4.08 4.34
CA TRP A 105 -2.14 4.14 2.97
C TRP A 105 -3.47 3.36 2.88
N ALA A 106 -4.23 3.51 1.81
CA ALA A 106 -5.48 2.80 1.60
C ALA A 106 -5.62 2.38 0.14
N LEU A 107 -5.87 1.09 -0.08
CA LEU A 107 -6.29 0.57 -1.37
C LEU A 107 -7.79 0.72 -1.46
N LYS A 108 -8.25 1.61 -2.33
CA LYS A 108 -9.65 1.69 -2.70
C LYS A 108 -9.89 0.80 -3.90
N SER A 109 -10.98 0.05 -3.88
CA SER A 109 -11.44 -0.79 -4.98
C SER A 109 -12.79 -0.32 -5.49
N GLN A 110 -12.97 -0.35 -6.80
CA GLN A 110 -14.22 -0.02 -7.46
C GLN A 110 -14.49 -1.04 -8.56
N VAL A 111 -15.71 -1.59 -8.57
CA VAL A 111 -16.26 -2.30 -9.73
C VAL A 111 -17.13 -1.30 -10.50
N ALA A 112 -17.07 -1.33 -11.84
CA ALA A 112 -17.88 -0.43 -12.67
C ALA A 112 -19.37 -0.53 -12.30
N GLY A 113 -20.02 0.62 -12.05
CA GLY A 113 -21.43 0.68 -11.64
C GLY A 113 -21.71 0.29 -10.19
N LYS A 114 -20.68 -0.06 -9.39
CA LYS A 114 -20.80 -0.32 -7.95
C LYS A 114 -20.10 0.78 -7.13
N GLN A 115 -20.45 0.87 -5.85
CA GLN A 115 -19.81 1.81 -4.93
C GLN A 115 -18.31 1.49 -4.79
N THR A 116 -17.51 2.54 -4.54
CA THR A 116 -16.10 2.40 -4.18
C THR A 116 -15.97 2.05 -2.70
N ASP A 117 -15.25 0.98 -2.41
CA ASP A 117 -14.97 0.53 -1.05
C ASP A 117 -13.47 0.57 -0.76
N THR A 118 -13.12 0.76 0.51
CA THR A 118 -11.72 0.56 0.94
C THR A 118 -11.51 -0.93 1.10
N ALA A 119 -10.70 -1.52 0.22
CA ALA A 119 -10.31 -2.93 0.26
C ALA A 119 -9.28 -3.21 1.36
N TYR A 120 -8.27 -2.34 1.45
CA TYR A 120 -7.21 -2.40 2.44
C TYR A 120 -6.89 -1.01 2.95
N SER A 121 -6.50 -0.90 4.22
CA SER A 121 -5.62 0.17 4.65
C SER A 121 -4.28 -0.44 5.06
N ILE A 122 -3.19 0.30 4.89
CA ILE A 122 -1.81 -0.07 5.21
C ILE A 122 -1.16 1.11 5.91
#